data_AF-A0AA35Y125-F1
#
_entry.id   AF-A0AA35Y125-F1
#
_cell.length_a   1.000
_cell.length_b   1.000
_cell.length_c   1.000
_cell.angle_alpha   90.00
_cell.angle_beta   90.00
_cell.angle_gamma   90.00
#
_symmetry.space_group_name_H-M   'P 1'
#
loop_
_entity.id
_entity.type
_entity.pdbx_description
1 polymer ?
#
loop_
_entity_poly.entity_id
_entity_poly.type
_entity_poly.pdbx_seq_one_letter_code
_entity_poly.pdbx_strand_id
1 'polypeptide(L)'
;MSREHPPGAAVQDVFLGQLRSMHAPVTVFLVNGVKLQGIIPWFDAQVIILRRDGHTQLVYKHAISTIMPVAPVGLFDESVEQAEDAVSG
;
A
#
# COMPACT_ATOMS: atom_id res chain seq x y z
N MET A 1 -5.69 -10.91 -21.37
CA MET A 1 -6.61 -11.46 -20.36
C MET A 1 -6.41 -10.61 -19.11
N SER A 2 -7.31 -9.67 -18.89
CA SER A 2 -7.22 -8.69 -17.79
C SER A 2 -7.69 -9.39 -16.51
N ARG A 3 -6.78 -9.63 -15.58
CA ARG A 3 -7.09 -10.21 -14.26
C ARG A 3 -8.09 -9.29 -13.54
N GLU A 4 -9.28 -9.80 -13.25
CA GLU A 4 -10.30 -9.07 -12.50
C GLU A 4 -9.91 -8.97 -11.02
N HIS A 5 -10.13 -7.79 -10.43
CA HIS A 5 -9.90 -7.50 -9.01
C HIS A 5 -10.92 -8.24 -8.12
N PRO A 6 -10.56 -8.60 -6.88
CA PRO A 6 -11.56 -9.05 -5.91
C PRO A 6 -12.64 -7.96 -5.74
N PRO A 7 -13.93 -8.30 -5.93
CA PRO A 7 -15.00 -7.31 -5.88
C PRO A 7 -15.11 -6.70 -4.48
N GLY A 8 -14.87 -5.39 -4.38
CA GLY A 8 -15.25 -4.58 -3.22
C GLY A 8 -14.15 -3.84 -2.46
N ALA A 9 -12.86 -4.13 -2.68
CA ALA A 9 -11.77 -3.42 -2.02
C ALA A 9 -11.15 -2.34 -2.93
N ALA A 10 -11.07 -1.09 -2.47
CA ALA A 10 -10.45 -0.02 -3.25
C ALA A 10 -8.95 -0.29 -3.46
N VAL A 11 -8.44 -0.03 -4.67
CA VAL A 11 -7.00 -0.21 -5.02
C VAL A 11 -6.07 0.46 -4.00
N GLN A 12 -6.49 1.60 -3.47
CA GLN A 12 -5.77 2.32 -2.42
C GLN A 12 -5.62 1.49 -1.13
N ASP A 13 -6.71 0.89 -0.67
CA ASP A 13 -6.72 0.12 0.58
C ASP A 13 -5.92 -1.18 0.45
N VAL A 14 -6.01 -1.84 -0.71
CA VAL A 14 -5.19 -3.02 -1.05
C VAL A 14 -3.71 -2.64 -1.03
N PHE A 15 -3.34 -1.55 -1.72
CA PHE A 15 -1.96 -1.08 -1.79
C PHE A 15 -1.40 -0.70 -0.42
N LEU A 16 -2.10 0.15 0.33
CA LEU A 16 -1.66 0.59 1.66
C LEU A 16 -1.68 -0.57 2.67
N GLY A 17 -2.64 -1.49 2.56
CA GLY A 17 -2.72 -2.71 3.35
C GLY A 17 -1.49 -3.60 3.15
N GLN A 18 -1.06 -3.79 1.91
CA GLN A 18 0.13 -4.58 1.58
C GLN A 18 1.42 -3.92 2.10
N LEU A 19 1.57 -2.60 1.93
CA LEU A 19 2.70 -1.85 2.50
C LEU A 19 2.79 -1.96 4.01
N ARG A 20 1.63 -1.88 4.69
CA ARG A 20 1.53 -2.05 6.13
C ARG A 20 1.94 -3.45 6.57
N SER A 21 1.38 -4.48 5.95
CA SER A 21 1.61 -5.88 6.33
C SER A 21 3.09 -6.25 6.23
N MET A 22 3.75 -5.85 5.12
CA MET A 22 5.16 -6.13 4.88
C MET A 22 6.13 -5.18 5.62
N HIS A 23 5.63 -4.17 6.33
CA HIS A 23 6.45 -3.08 6.87
C HIS A 23 7.39 -2.49 5.80
N ALA A 24 6.87 -2.35 4.58
CA ALA A 24 7.68 -2.00 3.41
C ALA A 24 8.25 -0.58 3.56
N PRO A 25 9.58 -0.39 3.40
CA PRO A 25 10.15 0.94 3.30
C PRO A 25 9.60 1.66 2.07
N VAL A 26 9.12 2.89 2.25
CA VAL A 26 8.55 3.73 1.20
C VAL A 26 9.20 5.11 1.18
N THR A 27 9.19 5.73 0.00
CA THR A 27 9.34 7.17 -0.16
C THR A 27 7.98 7.78 -0.50
N VAL A 28 7.53 8.73 0.31
CA VAL A 28 6.30 9.51 0.10
C VAL A 28 6.70 10.88 -0.45
N PHE A 29 6.20 11.21 -1.64
CA PHE A 29 6.39 12.49 -2.28
C PHE A 29 5.19 13.37 -2.00
N LEU A 30 5.45 14.58 -1.52
CA LEU A 30 4.42 15.57 -1.31
C LEU A 30 4.24 16.43 -2.57
N VAL A 31 3.06 17.03 -2.73
CA VAL A 31 2.72 17.91 -3.86
C VAL A 31 3.64 19.13 -3.98
N ASN A 32 4.27 19.55 -2.89
CA ASN A 32 5.25 20.65 -2.85
C ASN A 32 6.68 20.20 -3.18
N GLY A 33 6.90 18.93 -3.51
CA GLY A 33 8.21 18.36 -3.86
C GLY A 33 9.04 17.84 -2.68
N VAL A 34 8.58 18.00 -1.43
CA VAL A 34 9.23 17.39 -0.26
C VAL A 34 9.12 15.87 -0.32
N LYS A 35 10.19 15.18 0.12
CA LYS A 35 10.24 13.72 0.19
C LYS A 35 10.32 13.28 1.64
N LEU A 36 9.40 12.42 2.05
CA LEU A 36 9.42 11.75 3.34
C LEU A 36 9.77 10.27 3.11
N GLN A 37 10.46 9.64 4.06
CA GLN A 37 10.74 8.21 3.98
C GLN A 37 10.39 7.55 5.29
N GLY A 38 10.00 6.28 5.23
CA GLY A 38 9.65 5.50 6.41
C GLY A 38 8.82 4.28 6.05
N ILE A 39 8.05 3.80 7.02
CA ILE A 39 7.04 2.75 6.84
C ILE A 39 5.65 3.30 7.15
N ILE A 40 4.61 2.66 6.63
CA ILE A 40 3.21 3.03 6.88
C ILE A 40 2.56 2.00 7.81
N PRO A 41 2.65 2.16 9.15
CA PRO A 41 2.04 1.22 10.08
C PRO A 41 0.51 1.35 10.15
N TRP A 42 -0.05 2.51 9.76
CA TRP A 42 -1.49 2.74 9.83
C TRP A 42 -1.95 3.80 8.82
N PHE A 43 -3.21 3.71 8.41
CA PHE A 43 -3.89 4.65 7.53
C PHE A 43 -5.40 4.59 7.77
N ASP A 44 -6.09 5.66 7.40
CA ASP A 44 -7.54 5.71 7.30
C ASP A 44 -7.96 6.32 5.95
N ALA A 45 -9.19 6.82 5.83
CA ALA A 45 -9.68 7.45 4.61
C ALA A 45 -8.88 8.70 4.18
N GLN A 46 -8.39 9.52 5.10
CA GLN A 46 -7.86 10.87 4.82
C GLN A 46 -6.36 11.03 5.12
N VAL A 47 -5.79 10.18 5.97
CA VAL A 47 -4.40 10.29 6.42
C VAL A 47 -3.66 8.97 6.35
N ILE A 48 -2.34 9.05 6.36
CA ILE A 48 -1.44 7.94 6.66
C ILE A 48 -0.57 8.32 7.86
N ILE A 49 -0.18 7.32 8.65
CA ILE A 49 0.91 7.45 9.61
C ILE A 49 2.19 7.02 8.92
N LEU A 50 3.22 7.85 8.98
CA LEU A 50 4.57 7.53 8.51
C LEU A 50 5.51 7.46 9.71
N ARG A 51 6.25 6.36 9.84
CA ARG A 51 7.22 6.17 10.92
C ARG A 51 8.62 5.99 10.37
N ARG A 52 9.59 6.68 10.97
CA ARG A 52 11.03 6.56 10.67
C ARG A 52 11.84 6.94 11.92
N ASP A 53 12.84 6.13 12.26
CA ASP A 53 13.82 6.42 13.31
C ASP A 53 13.19 6.83 14.66
N GLY A 54 12.12 6.14 15.08
CA GLY A 54 11.37 6.43 16.31
C GLY A 54 10.39 7.61 16.21
N HIS A 55 10.50 8.44 15.18
CA HIS A 55 9.56 9.53 14.91
C HIS A 55 8.30 9.04 14.21
N THR A 56 7.16 9.59 14.59
CA THR A 56 5.84 9.33 13.98
C THR A 56 5.29 10.62 13.42
N GLN A 57 4.85 10.60 12.17
CA GLN A 57 4.29 11.73 11.44
C GLN A 57 2.89 11.36 10.93
N LEU A 58 1.92 12.23 11.13
CA LEU A 58 0.62 12.15 10.47
C LEU A 58 0.69 12.94 9.17
N VAL A 59 0.40 12.28 8.04
CA VAL A 59 0.49 12.88 6.70
C VAL A 59 -0.89 12.84 6.05
N TYR A 60 -1.41 14.01 5.67
CA TYR A 60 -2.68 14.11 4.95
C TYR A 60 -2.52 13.66 3.50
N LYS A 61 -3.45 12.82 3.02
CA LYS A 61 -3.42 12.30 1.64
C LYS A 61 -3.52 13.39 0.57
N HIS A 62 -4.23 14.49 0.84
CA HIS A 62 -4.31 15.61 -0.12
C HIS A 62 -2.96 16.29 -0.38
N ALA A 63 -2.00 16.14 0.53
CA ALA A 63 -0.65 16.68 0.38
C ALA A 63 0.30 15.69 -0.30
N ILE A 64 -0.11 14.44 -0.52
CA ILE A 64 0.70 13.39 -1.13
C ILE A 64 0.48 13.36 -2.64
N SER A 65 1.56 13.43 -3.41
CA SER A 65 1.52 13.21 -4.86
C SER A 65 1.79 11.76 -5.24
N THR A 66 2.69 11.06 -4.53
CA THR A 66 3.09 9.69 -4.88
C THR A 66 3.61 8.93 -3.66
N ILE A 67 3.31 7.63 -3.57
CA ILE A 67 3.90 6.70 -2.60
C ILE A 67 4.67 5.64 -3.40
N MET A 68 5.98 5.58 -3.21
CA MET A 68 6.89 4.69 -3.93
C MET A 68 7.55 3.71 -2.96
N PRO A 69 7.23 2.43 -3.02
CA PRO A 69 7.96 1.39 -2.29
C PRO A 69 9.39 1.26 -2.80
N VAL A 70 10.33 0.97 -1.90
CA VAL A 70 11.75 0.79 -2.26
C VAL A 70 11.97 -0.51 -3.02
N ALA A 71 11.19 -1.56 -2.71
CA ALA A 71 11.19 -2.84 -3.39
C ALA A 71 9.85 -3.08 -4.09
N PRO A 72 9.81 -3.87 -5.18
CA PRO A 72 8.56 -4.26 -5.83
C PRO A 72 7.57 -4.86 -4.83
N VAL A 73 6.30 -4.45 -4.95
CA VAL A 73 5.21 -4.95 -4.12
C VAL A 73 4.26 -5.74 -5.01
N GLY A 74 4.13 -7.04 -4.75
CA GLY A 74 3.09 -7.86 -5.35
C GLY A 74 1.75 -7.48 -4.75
N LEU A 75 0.86 -6.90 -5.56
CA LEU A 75 -0.48 -6.49 -5.13
C LEU A 75 -1.54 -7.57 -5.37
N PHE A 76 -1.23 -8.51 -6.26
CA PHE A 76 -2.10 -9.61 -6.63
C PHE A 76 -1.25 -10.87 -6.57
N ASP A 77 -1.47 -11.67 -5.55
CA ASP A 77 -0.85 -12.99 -5.45
C ASP A 77 -1.66 -13.97 -6.32
N GLU A 78 -1.00 -14.70 -7.21
CA GLU A 78 -1.63 -15.67 -8.13
C GLU A 78 -2.13 -16.93 -7.38
N SER A 79 -1.88 -17.01 -6.07
CA SER A 79 -2.19 -18.16 -5.21
C SER A 79 -3.68 -18.32 -4.87
N VAL A 80 -4.50 -17.28 -5.06
CA VAL A 80 -5.96 -17.36 -4.83
C VAL A 80 -6.67 -18.12 -5.96
N GLU A 81 -6.14 -18.09 -7.19
CA GLU A 81 -6.68 -18.82 -8.35
C GLU A 81 -6.48 -20.35 -8.19
N GLN A 82 -5.35 -20.81 -7.66
CA GLN A 82 -5.07 -22.24 -7.48
C GLN A 82 -5.93 -22.92 -6.40
N ALA A 83 -6.43 -22.17 -5.41
CA ALA A 83 -7.29 -22.70 -4.37
C ALA A 83 -8.74 -22.92 -4.86
N GLU A 84 -9.21 -22.10 -5.81
CA GLU A 84 -10.55 -22.23 -6.39
C GLU A 84 -10.60 -23.34 -7.47
N ASP A 85 -9.51 -23.52 -8.23
CA ASP A 85 -9.35 -24.62 -9.20
C ASP A 85 -9.21 -26.00 -8.51
N ALA A 86 -8.65 -26.06 -7.30
CA ALA A 86 -8.52 -27.30 -6.53
C ALA A 86 -9.82 -27.74 -5.82
N VAL A 87 -10.80 -26.85 -5.69
CA VAL A 87 -12.11 -27.14 -5.08
C VAL A 87 -13.17 -27.49 -6.14
N SER A 88 -12.90 -27.16 -7.41
CA SER A 88 -13.75 -27.51 -8.56
C SER A 88 -13.31 -28.76 -9.34
N GLY A 89 -12.27 -29.46 -8.84
CA GLY A 89 -11.71 -30.70 -9.42
C GLY A 89 -12.07 -31.96 -8.63
#